data_AF-A0A5N8X255-F1
#
_entry.id   AF-A0A5N8X255-F1
#
_cell.length_a   1.000
_cell.length_b   1.000
_cell.length_c   1.000
_cell.angle_alpha   90.00
_cell.angle_beta   90.00
_cell.angle_gamma   90.00
#
_symmetry.space_group_name_H-M   'P 1'
#
loop_
_entity.id
_entity.type
_entity.pdbx_description
1 polymer ?
#
loop_
_entity_poly.entity_id
_entity_poly.type
_entity_poly.pdbx_seq_one_letter_code
_entity_poly.pdbx_strand_id
1 'polypeptide(L)'
;MPLRRAALLNGPDMRLYRRMSYGRLTDFNVLDGRQYRSRQADTQAERDDPSRTMLGAQQERWPADGLGASTRTWKVLAQQTVMARADRDPGPGLSLSDDHWSGYEHARQRTFDAVAERGVDNFVVITGDAHCSMVADLKLNFDDQNSPTIGAEFLGTSIASGGDGADMDGPAADSYMSPPAAPHP
;
A
#
# COMPACT_ATOMS: atom_id res chain seq x y z
N MET A 1 0.54 12.59 -23.78
CA MET A 1 0.91 11.22 -23.32
C MET A 1 0.22 10.21 -24.22
N PRO A 2 0.94 9.30 -24.90
CA PRO A 2 0.29 8.26 -25.68
C PRO A 2 -0.38 7.25 -24.73
N LEU A 3 -1.71 7.14 -24.80
CA LEU A 3 -2.47 6.12 -24.10
C LEU A 3 -2.58 4.87 -24.97
N ARG A 4 -2.50 3.69 -24.35
CA ARG A 4 -2.78 2.41 -25.02
C ARG A 4 -4.25 2.37 -25.44
N ARG A 5 -4.58 1.72 -26.56
CA ARG A 5 -5.95 1.64 -27.09
C ARG A 5 -6.97 1.11 -26.06
N ALA A 6 -6.55 0.16 -25.22
CA ALA A 6 -7.38 -0.40 -24.15
C ALA A 6 -7.58 0.52 -22.92
N ALA A 7 -6.92 1.68 -22.90
CA ALA A 7 -7.07 2.73 -21.90
C ALA A 7 -7.60 4.02 -22.55
N LEU A 8 -8.24 3.93 -23.73
CA LEU A 8 -9.00 5.05 -24.26
C LEU A 8 -10.18 5.33 -23.33
N LEU A 9 -10.51 6.62 -23.22
CA LEU A 9 -11.53 7.12 -22.33
C LEU A 9 -12.90 6.54 -22.66
N ASN A 10 -13.66 6.19 -21.63
CA ASN A 10 -15.10 5.95 -21.70
C ASN A 10 -15.79 6.89 -20.70
N GLY A 11 -16.18 8.08 -21.15
CA GLY A 11 -16.64 9.13 -20.24
C GLY A 11 -15.53 9.55 -19.25
N PRO A 12 -15.81 9.63 -17.93
CA PRO A 12 -14.79 9.91 -16.92
C PRO A 12 -13.87 8.72 -16.63
N ASP A 13 -14.16 7.54 -17.17
CA ASP A 13 -13.48 6.30 -16.81
C ASP A 13 -12.30 5.96 -17.73
N MET A 14 -11.20 5.53 -17.12
CA MET A 14 -10.03 5.00 -17.84
C MET A 14 -9.43 3.78 -17.14
N ARG A 15 -9.31 2.64 -17.82
CA ARG A 15 -8.67 1.47 -17.21
C ARG A 15 -7.15 1.58 -17.23
N LEU A 16 -6.58 2.21 -16.19
CA LEU A 16 -5.14 2.42 -16.06
C LEU A 16 -4.41 1.18 -15.52
N TYR A 17 -4.99 0.53 -14.51
CA TYR A 17 -4.41 -0.65 -13.89
C TYR A 17 -4.19 -1.79 -14.87
N ARG A 18 -3.11 -2.54 -14.67
CA ARG A 18 -2.66 -3.60 -15.58
C ARG A 18 -1.63 -4.50 -14.93
N ARG A 19 -1.45 -5.70 -15.49
CA ARG A 19 -0.32 -6.59 -15.17
C ARG A 19 0.71 -6.53 -16.29
N MET A 20 1.98 -6.51 -15.91
CA MET A 20 3.11 -6.64 -16.82
C MET A 20 4.03 -7.71 -16.25
N SER A 21 4.53 -8.60 -17.11
CA SER A 21 5.38 -9.71 -16.69
C SER A 21 6.77 -9.55 -17.28
N TYR A 22 7.80 -9.81 -16.48
CA TYR A 22 9.19 -9.83 -16.91
C TYR A 22 9.74 -11.25 -16.86
N GLY A 23 9.66 -11.95 -17.99
CA GLY A 23 10.04 -13.35 -18.12
C GLY A 23 9.42 -14.23 -17.03
N ARG A 24 10.27 -14.98 -16.33
CA ARG A 24 9.91 -15.78 -15.15
C ARG A 24 10.19 -15.07 -13.83
N LEU A 25 10.80 -13.89 -13.88
CA LEU A 25 11.33 -13.21 -12.70
C LEU A 25 10.21 -12.53 -11.92
N THR A 26 9.38 -11.71 -12.58
CA THR A 26 8.47 -10.81 -11.85
C THR A 26 7.15 -10.62 -12.57
N ASP A 27 6.06 -10.59 -11.79
CA ASP A 27 4.81 -9.95 -12.17
C ASP A 27 4.67 -8.59 -11.48
N PHE A 28 4.50 -7.53 -12.29
CA PHE A 28 4.13 -6.20 -11.84
C PHE A 28 2.61 -6.02 -11.98
N ASN A 29 1.92 -5.92 -10.84
CA ASN A 29 0.52 -5.52 -10.77
C ASN A 29 0.48 -4.00 -10.53
N VAL A 30 0.31 -3.25 -11.61
CA VAL A 30 0.22 -1.78 -11.54
C VAL A 30 -1.21 -1.41 -11.18
N LEU A 31 -1.38 -0.76 -10.02
CA LEU A 31 -2.66 -0.40 -9.43
C LEU A 31 -3.06 1.05 -9.72
N ASP A 32 -4.30 1.36 -9.40
CA ASP A 32 -4.94 2.67 -9.52
C ASP A 32 -5.66 2.95 -8.20
N GLY A 33 -4.91 3.48 -7.24
CA GLY A 33 -5.46 3.88 -5.94
C GLY A 33 -6.16 5.24 -5.96
N ARG A 34 -6.63 5.74 -7.12
CA ARG A 34 -7.29 7.05 -7.24
C ARG A 34 -8.69 6.97 -7.81
N GLN A 35 -8.89 6.29 -8.94
CA GLN A 35 -10.18 6.35 -9.65
C GLN A 35 -11.34 5.67 -8.89
N TYR A 36 -11.05 4.64 -8.09
CA TYR A 36 -12.07 3.74 -7.54
C TYR A 36 -12.19 3.79 -6.01
N ARG A 37 -11.41 4.64 -5.33
CA ARG A 37 -11.40 4.69 -3.87
C ARG A 37 -12.62 5.40 -3.30
N SER A 38 -13.04 4.98 -2.12
CA SER A 38 -13.92 5.80 -1.27
C SER A 38 -13.25 7.15 -1.00
N ARG A 39 -14.03 8.22 -0.81
CA ARG A 39 -13.49 9.51 -0.35
C ARG A 39 -12.75 9.33 0.98
N GLN A 40 -11.67 10.07 1.21
CA GLN A 40 -10.96 10.09 2.50
C GLN A 40 -11.94 10.35 3.66
N ALA A 41 -11.71 9.66 4.77
CA ALA A 41 -12.59 9.75 5.93
C ALA A 41 -12.40 11.10 6.62
N ASP A 42 -13.51 11.70 7.07
CA ASP A 42 -13.50 12.91 7.89
C ASP A 42 -13.60 12.55 9.40
N THR A 43 -14.00 11.32 9.73
CA THR A 43 -14.18 10.84 11.12
C THR A 43 -13.63 9.44 11.36
N GLN A 44 -13.37 9.08 12.62
CA GLN A 44 -12.96 7.73 13.00
C GLN A 44 -14.00 6.67 12.62
N ALA A 45 -15.29 6.95 12.84
CA ALA A 45 -16.36 6.03 12.49
C ALA A 45 -16.43 5.74 10.99
N GLU A 46 -16.10 6.74 10.16
CA GLU A 46 -15.92 6.51 8.73
C GLU A 46 -14.68 5.66 8.46
N ARG A 47 -13.51 5.93 9.07
CA ARG A 47 -12.30 5.11 8.87
C ARG A 47 -12.55 3.63 9.16
N ASP A 48 -13.31 3.35 10.22
CA ASP A 48 -13.62 2.00 10.69
C ASP A 48 -14.74 1.31 9.89
N ASP A 49 -15.30 1.96 8.86
CA ASP A 49 -16.31 1.32 8.00
C ASP A 49 -15.65 0.25 7.11
N PRO A 50 -15.98 -1.05 7.31
CA PRO A 50 -15.36 -2.14 6.56
C PRO A 50 -15.72 -2.15 5.07
N SER A 51 -16.78 -1.41 4.67
CA SER A 51 -17.21 -1.30 3.28
C SER A 51 -16.34 -0.36 2.45
N ARG A 52 -15.48 0.45 3.09
CA ARG A 52 -14.55 1.34 2.39
C ARG A 52 -13.52 0.57 1.58
N THR A 53 -13.10 1.19 0.47
CA THR A 53 -12.21 0.56 -0.50
C THR A 53 -11.19 1.55 -1.05
N MET A 54 -9.97 1.08 -1.28
CA MET A 54 -8.91 1.83 -1.98
C MET A 54 -8.94 1.58 -3.50
N LEU A 55 -9.40 0.40 -3.93
CA LEU A 55 -9.28 -0.05 -5.33
C LEU A 55 -10.64 -0.31 -6.00
N GLY A 56 -11.74 -0.31 -5.25
CA GLY A 56 -13.03 -0.81 -5.71
C GLY A 56 -13.04 -2.34 -5.84
N ALA A 57 -14.24 -2.93 -5.77
CA ALA A 57 -14.41 -4.38 -5.68
C ALA A 57 -13.75 -5.17 -6.82
N GLN A 58 -13.74 -4.63 -8.05
CA GLN A 58 -13.14 -5.32 -9.20
C GLN A 58 -11.61 -5.40 -9.10
N GLN A 59 -10.96 -4.29 -8.72
CA GLN A 59 -9.52 -4.22 -8.64
C GLN A 59 -8.99 -4.73 -7.30
N GLU A 60 -9.79 -4.91 -6.25
CA GLU A 60 -9.36 -5.69 -5.08
C GLU A 60 -9.23 -7.19 -5.42
N ARG A 61 -10.18 -7.75 -6.19
CA ARG A 61 -10.18 -9.18 -6.56
C ARG A 61 -9.10 -9.54 -7.58
N TRP A 62 -8.88 -8.67 -8.57
CA TRP A 62 -8.01 -8.96 -9.72
C TRP A 62 -6.51 -9.22 -9.39
N PRO A 63 -5.86 -8.48 -8.47
CA PRO A 63 -4.51 -8.76 -7.99
C PRO A 63 -4.51 -10.05 -7.19
N ALA A 64 -5.42 -10.22 -6.22
CA ALA A 64 -5.50 -11.42 -5.40
C ALA A 64 -5.54 -12.70 -6.27
N ASP A 65 -6.42 -12.73 -7.26
CA ASP A 65 -6.53 -13.83 -8.22
C ASP A 65 -5.24 -14.10 -8.99
N GLY A 66 -4.57 -13.05 -9.44
CA GLY A 66 -3.35 -13.21 -10.22
C GLY A 66 -2.09 -13.48 -9.41
N LEU A 67 -2.03 -13.01 -8.16
CA LEU A 67 -0.92 -13.23 -7.25
C LEU A 67 -0.83 -14.71 -6.90
N GLY A 68 -1.95 -15.32 -6.48
CA GLY A 68 -2.00 -16.75 -6.14
C GLY A 68 -1.80 -17.68 -7.33
N ALA A 69 -2.14 -17.24 -8.55
CA ALA A 69 -1.93 -18.04 -9.77
C ALA A 69 -0.53 -17.89 -10.38
N SER A 70 0.29 -16.94 -9.90
CA SER A 70 1.58 -16.65 -10.52
C SER A 70 2.67 -17.62 -10.08
N THR A 71 3.34 -18.23 -11.06
CA THR A 71 4.53 -19.07 -10.86
C THR A 71 5.84 -18.26 -10.95
N ARG A 72 5.77 -16.94 -11.01
CA ARG A 72 6.96 -16.07 -11.07
C ARG A 72 7.60 -15.92 -9.71
N THR A 73 8.91 -15.66 -9.72
CA THR A 73 9.69 -15.52 -8.48
C THR A 73 9.13 -14.40 -7.61
N TRP A 74 9.00 -13.18 -8.15
CA TRP A 74 8.55 -11.99 -7.43
C TRP A 74 7.16 -11.54 -7.86
N LYS A 75 6.36 -11.12 -6.89
CA LYS A 75 5.04 -10.53 -7.13
C LYS A 75 5.04 -9.11 -6.58
N VAL A 76 5.04 -8.14 -7.49
CA VAL A 76 5.14 -6.72 -7.15
C VAL A 76 3.77 -6.06 -7.27
N LEU A 77 3.30 -5.38 -6.23
CA LEU A 77 2.25 -4.36 -6.33
C LEU A 77 2.91 -3.00 -6.52
N ALA A 78 2.66 -2.37 -7.66
CA ALA A 78 3.14 -1.03 -7.96
C ALA A 78 1.99 -0.03 -7.83
N GLN A 79 2.09 0.89 -6.88
CA GLN A 79 0.97 1.74 -6.48
C GLN A 79 1.45 3.08 -5.88
N GLN A 80 0.51 3.98 -5.60
CA GLN A 80 0.78 5.39 -5.36
C GLN A 80 1.21 5.72 -3.92
N THR A 81 0.51 5.21 -2.91
CA THR A 81 0.54 5.71 -1.52
C THR A 81 1.01 4.65 -0.53
N VAL A 82 1.61 5.05 0.60
CA VAL A 82 2.21 4.12 1.57
C VAL A 82 1.22 3.05 2.05
N MET A 83 1.63 1.78 1.99
CA MET A 83 0.83 0.62 2.39
C MET A 83 1.08 0.20 3.84
N ALA A 84 2.33 0.26 4.29
CA ALA A 84 2.75 0.04 5.66
C ALA A 84 2.04 1.00 6.61
N ARG A 85 1.99 0.63 7.89
CA ARG A 85 1.54 1.53 8.95
C ARG A 85 2.65 2.53 9.28
N ALA A 86 2.69 3.62 8.52
CA ALA A 86 3.53 4.76 8.80
C ALA A 86 2.87 5.66 9.85
N ASP A 87 3.14 5.37 11.12
CA ASP A 87 2.80 6.27 12.22
C ASP A 87 3.70 7.52 12.15
N ARG A 88 3.19 8.65 12.62
CA ARG A 88 3.96 9.90 12.71
C ARG A 88 3.91 10.48 14.12
N ASP A 89 3.18 9.84 15.03
CA ASP A 89 3.17 10.21 16.43
C ASP A 89 4.46 9.70 17.08
N PRO A 90 5.27 10.57 17.72
CA PRO A 90 6.45 10.15 18.48
C PRO A 90 6.10 9.67 19.90
N GLY A 91 4.85 9.78 20.32
CA GLY A 91 4.31 9.37 21.63
C GLY A 91 3.44 8.11 21.56
N PRO A 92 2.58 7.87 22.57
CA PRO A 92 1.73 6.67 22.62
C PRO A 92 0.47 6.78 21.74
N GLY A 93 0.31 7.89 21.01
CA GLY A 93 -0.80 8.11 20.10
C GLY A 93 -0.62 7.36 18.78
N LEU A 94 -1.53 7.63 17.83
CA LEU A 94 -1.42 7.17 16.45
C LEU A 94 -1.74 8.35 15.54
N SER A 95 -0.79 8.72 14.69
CA SER A 95 -0.95 9.77 13.68
C SER A 95 -0.82 9.18 12.29
N LEU A 96 -1.95 8.73 11.75
CA LEU A 96 -2.03 8.00 10.49
C LEU A 96 -2.65 8.85 9.37
N SER A 97 -2.11 8.72 8.17
CA SER A 97 -2.62 9.41 6.96
C SER A 97 -3.96 8.83 6.49
N ASP A 98 -4.96 9.70 6.30
CA ASP A 98 -6.24 9.38 5.66
C ASP A 98 -6.17 9.11 4.15
N ASP A 99 -5.13 9.65 3.49
CA ASP A 99 -4.97 9.51 2.04
C ASP A 99 -4.21 8.22 1.66
N HIS A 100 -3.48 7.64 2.62
CA HIS A 100 -2.71 6.41 2.46
C HIS A 100 -3.53 5.18 2.86
N TRP A 101 -2.95 3.99 2.82
CA TRP A 101 -3.67 2.76 3.15
C TRP A 101 -4.14 2.68 4.62
N SER A 102 -3.53 3.45 5.51
CA SER A 102 -4.00 3.59 6.90
C SER A 102 -5.36 4.30 7.02
N GLY A 103 -5.83 5.03 6.00
CA GLY A 103 -7.21 5.54 5.94
C GLY A 103 -8.23 4.51 5.40
N TYR A 104 -7.75 3.31 5.04
CA TYR A 104 -8.52 2.25 4.39
C TYR A 104 -8.13 0.88 4.98
N GLU A 105 -8.02 0.79 6.31
CA GLU A 105 -7.39 -0.35 6.98
C GLU A 105 -8.06 -1.69 6.68
N HIS A 106 -9.39 -1.74 6.63
CA HIS A 106 -10.11 -2.95 6.23
C HIS A 106 -9.82 -3.36 4.77
N ALA A 107 -9.63 -2.42 3.86
CA ALA A 107 -9.23 -2.72 2.48
C ALA A 107 -7.77 -3.21 2.39
N ARG A 108 -6.87 -2.63 3.21
CA ARG A 108 -5.51 -3.13 3.38
C ARG A 108 -5.53 -4.58 3.89
N GLN A 109 -6.31 -4.84 4.94
CA GLN A 109 -6.39 -6.16 5.55
C GLN A 109 -6.90 -7.20 4.56
N ARG A 110 -7.97 -6.91 3.79
CA ARG A 110 -8.43 -7.81 2.72
C ARG A 110 -7.35 -8.15 1.70
N THR A 111 -6.47 -7.19 1.39
CA THR A 111 -5.33 -7.42 0.48
C THR A 111 -4.28 -8.32 1.13
N PHE A 112 -3.97 -8.10 2.40
CA PHE A 112 -2.99 -8.88 3.16
C PHE A 112 -3.46 -10.30 3.41
N ASP A 113 -4.72 -10.46 3.81
CA ASP A 113 -5.38 -11.76 3.97
C ASP A 113 -5.32 -12.53 2.65
N ALA A 114 -5.65 -11.90 1.53
CA ALA A 114 -5.58 -12.55 0.22
C ALA A 114 -4.16 -12.98 -0.17
N VAL A 115 -3.12 -12.24 0.22
CA VAL A 115 -1.71 -12.63 0.01
C VAL A 115 -1.38 -13.85 0.87
N ALA A 116 -1.75 -13.83 2.15
CA ALA A 116 -1.48 -14.91 3.10
C ALA A 116 -2.25 -16.20 2.77
N GLU A 117 -3.56 -16.12 2.55
CA GLU A 117 -4.45 -17.26 2.24
C GLU A 117 -4.05 -17.98 0.96
N ARG A 118 -3.48 -17.24 -0.01
CA ARG A 118 -3.03 -17.79 -1.30
C ARG A 118 -1.57 -18.26 -1.28
N GLY A 119 -0.88 -18.17 -0.14
CA GLY A 119 0.52 -18.56 -0.01
C GLY A 119 1.44 -17.81 -0.97
N VAL A 120 1.22 -16.50 -1.14
CA VAL A 120 2.01 -15.70 -2.08
C VAL A 120 3.39 -15.42 -1.49
N ASP A 121 4.41 -16.12 -1.99
CA ASP A 121 5.80 -15.84 -1.65
C ASP A 121 6.39 -14.67 -2.45
N ASN A 122 7.42 -14.01 -1.89
CA ASN A 122 8.19 -12.92 -2.50
C ASN A 122 7.32 -11.74 -2.94
N PHE A 123 6.44 -11.33 -2.03
CA PHE A 123 5.54 -10.19 -2.22
C PHE A 123 6.27 -8.88 -1.91
N VAL A 124 6.20 -7.95 -2.85
CA VAL A 124 6.84 -6.64 -2.75
C VAL A 124 5.84 -5.55 -3.11
N VAL A 125 5.87 -4.45 -2.38
CA VAL A 125 5.10 -3.25 -2.67
C VAL A 125 6.06 -2.12 -3.00
N ILE A 126 5.78 -1.35 -4.05
CA ILE A 126 6.55 -0.15 -4.39
C ILE A 126 5.63 1.07 -4.42
N THR A 127 6.04 2.15 -3.76
CA THR A 127 5.22 3.34 -3.51
C THR A 127 5.99 4.65 -3.66
N GLY A 128 5.25 5.76 -3.63
CA GLY A 128 5.77 7.13 -3.64
C GLY A 128 4.90 8.04 -2.77
N ASP A 129 4.54 9.22 -3.29
CA ASP A 129 3.61 10.20 -2.70
C ASP A 129 4.12 10.91 -1.43
N ALA A 130 4.74 10.20 -0.50
CA ALA A 130 5.15 10.73 0.81
C ALA A 130 6.39 11.66 0.78
N HIS A 131 7.07 11.79 -0.36
CA HIS A 131 8.26 12.64 -0.55
C HIS A 131 9.42 12.32 0.41
N CYS A 132 9.56 11.07 0.79
CA CYS A 132 10.69 10.55 1.55
C CYS A 132 11.00 9.12 1.11
N SER A 133 12.08 8.54 1.64
CA SER A 133 12.41 7.14 1.43
C SER A 133 12.24 6.32 2.70
N MET A 134 11.67 5.12 2.56
CA MET A 134 11.46 4.17 3.64
C MET A 134 11.48 2.75 3.06
N VAL A 135 11.94 1.80 3.86
CA VAL A 135 11.72 0.37 3.63
C VAL A 135 11.02 -0.18 4.87
N ALA A 136 9.94 -0.93 4.67
CA ALA A 136 9.16 -1.48 5.77
C ALA A 136 8.80 -2.95 5.55
N ASP A 137 8.83 -3.73 6.63
CA ASP A 137 8.20 -5.03 6.68
C ASP A 137 6.68 -4.87 6.67
N LEU A 138 6.00 -5.67 5.85
CA LEU A 138 4.54 -5.74 5.84
C LEU A 138 4.10 -6.90 6.74
N LYS A 139 3.67 -6.57 7.95
CA LYS A 139 3.11 -7.54 8.91
C LYS A 139 1.65 -7.86 8.56
N LEU A 140 1.25 -9.11 8.68
CA LEU A 140 -0.16 -9.51 8.49
C LEU A 140 -1.08 -8.79 9.49
N ASN A 141 -0.59 -8.58 10.71
CA ASN A 141 -1.19 -7.73 11.73
C ASN A 141 -0.13 -6.75 12.26
N PHE A 142 -0.33 -5.45 12.06
CA PHE A 142 0.60 -4.42 12.54
C PHE A 142 0.55 -4.18 14.05
N ASP A 143 -0.51 -4.63 14.75
CA ASP A 143 -0.62 -4.54 16.21
C ASP A 143 0.15 -5.64 16.95
N ASP A 144 0.61 -6.68 16.24
CA ASP A 144 1.38 -7.79 16.81
C ASP A 144 2.75 -7.92 16.15
N GLN A 145 3.81 -7.66 16.91
CA GLN A 145 5.19 -7.76 16.40
C GLN A 145 5.60 -9.17 15.98
N ASN A 146 4.98 -10.19 16.58
CA ASN A 146 5.23 -11.58 16.25
C ASN A 146 4.39 -12.04 15.05
N SER A 147 3.52 -11.17 14.51
CA SER A 147 2.75 -11.46 13.32
C SER A 147 3.67 -11.75 12.13
N PRO A 148 3.31 -12.70 11.25
CA PRO A 148 4.10 -13.00 10.06
C PRO A 148 4.36 -11.77 9.20
N THR A 149 5.60 -11.59 8.75
CA THR A 149 5.93 -10.69 7.65
C THR A 149 5.50 -11.35 6.33
N ILE A 150 4.59 -10.73 5.59
CA ILE A 150 4.05 -11.25 4.32
C ILE A 150 4.76 -10.66 3.10
N GLY A 151 5.59 -9.63 3.28
CA GLY A 151 6.34 -8.98 2.21
C GLY A 151 7.08 -7.74 2.70
N ALA A 152 7.61 -6.97 1.76
CA ALA A 152 8.29 -5.70 2.03
C ALA A 152 7.75 -4.58 1.16
N GLU A 153 7.74 -3.35 1.69
CA GLU A 153 7.44 -2.14 0.95
C GLU A 153 8.70 -1.29 0.74
N PHE A 154 8.88 -0.80 -0.47
CA PHE A 154 9.88 0.21 -0.83
C PHE A 154 9.18 1.51 -1.22
N LEU A 155 9.30 2.50 -0.35
CA LEU A 155 8.84 3.85 -0.59
C LEU A 155 9.95 4.65 -1.27
N GLY A 156 9.73 5.01 -2.53
CA GLY A 156 10.61 5.89 -3.29
C GLY A 156 10.39 7.36 -2.93
N THR A 157 11.49 8.11 -2.83
CA THR A 157 11.42 9.57 -2.65
C THR A 157 10.86 10.27 -3.90
N SER A 158 10.65 11.57 -3.76
CA SER A 158 10.24 12.43 -4.86
C SER A 158 11.39 12.67 -5.84
N ILE A 159 11.05 13.04 -7.07
CA ILE A 159 12.05 13.56 -8.03
C ILE A 159 12.52 14.97 -7.61
N ALA A 160 11.63 15.77 -7.00
CA ALA A 160 11.92 17.16 -6.61
C ALA A 160 10.98 17.73 -5.53
N SER A 161 9.80 17.15 -5.31
CA SER A 161 8.85 17.64 -4.31
C SER A 161 9.47 17.62 -2.90
N GLY A 162 9.46 18.75 -2.19
CA GLY A 162 10.13 18.88 -0.88
C GLY A 162 11.52 19.51 -0.95
N GLY A 163 12.09 19.69 -2.15
CA GLY A 163 13.38 20.38 -2.35
C GLY A 163 14.59 19.51 -1.98
N ASP A 164 15.63 20.15 -1.44
CA ASP A 164 16.94 19.51 -1.18
C ASP A 164 16.88 18.38 -0.13
N GLY A 165 15.84 18.40 0.72
CA GLY A 165 15.65 17.42 1.78
C GLY A 165 16.70 17.52 2.89
N ALA A 166 16.64 16.55 3.80
CA ALA A 166 17.63 16.30 4.82
C ALA A 166 17.56 14.81 5.17
N ASP A 167 18.61 14.31 5.80
CA ASP A 167 18.53 12.97 6.37
C ASP A 167 17.51 12.94 7.50
N MET A 168 16.72 11.87 7.55
CA MET A 168 15.77 11.63 8.63
C MET A 168 16.38 10.61 9.57
N ASP A 169 17.53 10.94 10.16
CA ASP A 169 18.20 10.11 11.15
C ASP A 169 17.88 10.67 12.54
N GLY A 170 16.80 10.19 13.16
CA GLY A 170 16.38 10.60 14.49
C GLY A 170 15.02 10.06 14.93
N PRO A 171 14.53 10.43 16.14
CA PRO A 171 13.28 9.89 16.71
C PRO A 171 12.04 10.12 15.84
N ALA A 172 12.07 11.13 14.97
CA ALA A 172 11.01 11.43 14.02
C ALA A 172 10.99 10.49 12.79
N ALA A 173 12.06 9.74 12.55
CA ALA A 173 12.11 8.66 11.56
C ALA A 173 11.73 7.33 12.17
N ASP A 174 12.05 7.15 13.45
CA ASP A 174 11.53 6.05 14.25
C ASP A 174 10.00 6.07 14.27
N SER A 175 9.31 7.22 14.25
CA SER A 175 7.83 7.20 14.20
C SER A 175 7.28 6.54 12.93
N TYR A 176 7.92 6.74 11.76
CA TYR A 176 7.50 6.10 10.50
C TYR A 176 7.73 4.57 10.47
N MET A 177 8.68 4.08 11.27
CA MET A 177 9.12 2.68 11.25
C MET A 177 8.86 1.91 12.55
N SER A 178 8.45 2.60 13.60
CA SER A 178 8.20 1.99 14.91
C SER A 178 6.75 1.58 14.98
N PRO A 179 6.47 0.34 15.38
CA PRO A 179 5.14 0.01 15.81
C PRO A 179 4.76 0.85 17.03
N PRO A 180 3.46 1.11 17.26
CA PRO A 180 3.03 1.75 18.49
C PRO A 180 3.62 0.99 19.68
N ALA A 181 4.12 1.72 20.67
CA ALA A 181 4.45 1.13 21.95
C ALA A 181 3.22 0.33 22.42
N ALA A 182 3.42 -0.93 22.81
CA ALA A 182 2.34 -1.77 23.30
C ALA A 182 1.47 -0.97 24.29
N PRO A 183 0.12 -1.03 24.20
CA PRO A 183 -0.70 -0.32 25.15
C PRO A 183 -0.29 -0.77 26.55
N HIS A 184 0.15 0.19 27.37
CA HIS A 184 0.40 -0.10 28.77
C HIS A 184 -0.92 -0.61 29.40
N PRO A 185 -0.83 -1.63 30.28
CA PRO A 185 -1.99 -2.34 30.83
C PRO A 185 -2.96 -1.45 31.59
#